data_AF-A0ABD6DGZ6-F1
#
_entry.id   AF-A0ABD6DGZ6-F1
#
_cell.length_a   1.000
_cell.length_b   1.000
_cell.length_c   1.000
_cell.angle_alpha   90.00
_cell.angle_beta   90.00
_cell.angle_gamma   90.00
#
_symmetry.space_group_name_H-M   'P 1'
#
loop_
_entity.id
_entity.type
_entity.pdbx_description
1 polymer ?
#
loop_
_entity_poly.entity_id
_entity_poly.type
_entity_poly.pdbx_seq_one_letter_code
_entity_poly.pdbx_strand_id
1 'polypeptide(L)'
;MNFGGAFDALADDDTWMDAAEVAAGYVGPMALANVAEGATSYDVPNEAYGLLGIYAGEKFDRRMVSVGSGVYTLDALSQRFGLKNTVTNLGGA
;
A
#
# COMPACT_ATOMS: atom_id res chain seq x y z
N MET A 1 -4.95 -29.58 -5.52
CA MET A 1 -5.26 -28.15 -5.40
C MET A 1 -6.76 -28.04 -5.17
N ASN A 2 -7.19 -27.56 -4.00
CA ASN A 2 -8.61 -27.43 -3.69
C ASN A 2 -9.12 -26.10 -4.31
N PHE A 3 -9.58 -26.17 -5.55
CA PHE A 3 -10.14 -25.03 -6.26
C PHE A 3 -11.38 -24.47 -5.56
N GLY A 4 -12.11 -25.29 -4.80
CA GLY A 4 -13.30 -24.86 -4.05
C GLY A 4 -12.99 -23.79 -3.00
N GLY A 5 -11.89 -23.94 -2.25
CA GLY A 5 -11.51 -22.95 -1.23
C GLY A 5 -11.08 -21.59 -1.80
N ALA A 6 -10.53 -21.55 -3.02
CA ALA A 6 -10.17 -20.30 -3.67
C ALA A 6 -11.41 -19.56 -4.22
N PHE A 7 -12.41 -20.29 -4.72
CA PHE A 7 -13.69 -19.72 -5.12
C PHE A 7 -14.52 -19.26 -3.91
N ASP A 8 -14.43 -19.95 -2.78
CA ASP A 8 -15.10 -19.56 -1.54
C ASP A 8 -14.54 -18.24 -1.00
N ALA A 9 -13.20 -18.10 -0.97
CA ALA A 9 -12.56 -16.84 -0.58
C ALA A 9 -12.93 -15.67 -1.50
N LEU A 10 -13.19 -15.91 -2.80
CA LEU A 10 -13.64 -14.86 -3.72
C LEU A 10 -15.09 -14.41 -3.49
N ALA A 11 -15.92 -15.28 -2.89
CA ALA A 11 -17.32 -15.02 -2.58
C ALA A 11 -17.54 -14.56 -1.13
N ASP A 12 -16.49 -14.57 -0.31
CA ASP A 12 -16.55 -14.23 1.11
C ASP A 12 -16.39 -12.71 1.33
N ASP A 13 -17.35 -12.12 2.03
CA ASP A 13 -17.38 -10.69 2.34
C ASP A 13 -16.18 -10.27 3.20
N ASP A 14 -15.70 -11.14 4.10
CA ASP A 14 -14.54 -10.86 4.95
C ASP A 14 -13.26 -10.70 4.10
N THR A 15 -13.11 -11.50 3.03
CA THR A 15 -11.96 -11.37 2.11
C THR A 15 -11.97 -10.03 1.39
N TRP A 16 -13.15 -9.52 1.02
CA TRP A 16 -13.29 -8.21 0.38
C TRP A 16 -13.11 -7.06 1.37
N MET A 17 -13.52 -7.20 2.63
CA MET A 17 -13.22 -6.23 3.68
C MET A 17 -11.72 -6.12 3.93
N ASP A 18 -11.02 -7.25 4.05
CA ASP A 18 -9.58 -7.28 4.24
C ASP A 18 -8.85 -6.61 3.07
N ALA A 19 -9.26 -6.92 1.84
CA ALA A 19 -8.73 -6.29 0.64
C ALA A 19 -8.99 -4.78 0.61
N ALA A 20 -10.17 -4.34 1.04
CA ALA A 20 -10.52 -2.92 1.15
C ALA A 20 -9.67 -2.21 2.21
N GLU A 21 -9.39 -2.83 3.36
CA GLU A 21 -8.50 -2.25 4.38
C GLU A 21 -7.06 -2.12 3.88
N VAL A 22 -6.55 -3.13 3.16
CA VAL A 22 -5.23 -3.05 2.51
C VAL A 22 -5.21 -1.95 1.46
N ALA A 23 -6.24 -1.87 0.62
CA ALA A 23 -6.35 -0.82 -0.39
C ALA A 23 -6.42 0.58 0.26
N ALA A 24 -7.18 0.73 1.35
CA ALA A 24 -7.25 1.97 2.12
C ALA A 24 -5.88 2.33 2.72
N GLY A 25 -5.15 1.34 3.24
CA GLY A 25 -3.78 1.53 3.72
C GLY A 25 -2.78 1.92 2.64
N TYR A 26 -2.98 1.47 1.40
CA TYR A 26 -2.13 1.83 0.25
C TYR A 26 -2.45 3.22 -0.30
N VAL A 27 -3.74 3.56 -0.44
CA VAL A 27 -4.20 4.84 -0.99
C VAL A 27 -4.16 5.96 0.05
N GLY A 28 -4.35 5.65 1.33
CA GLY A 28 -4.36 6.61 2.43
C GLY A 28 -3.11 7.52 2.47
N PRO A 29 -1.89 6.97 2.37
CA PRO A 29 -0.67 7.75 2.24
C PRO A 29 -0.65 8.71 1.05
N MET A 30 -1.23 8.34 -0.10
CA MET A 30 -1.35 9.25 -1.25
C MET A 30 -2.26 10.44 -0.96
N ALA A 31 -3.39 10.19 -0.28
CA ALA A 31 -4.30 11.26 0.13
C ALA A 31 -3.62 12.21 1.12
N LEU A 32 -2.85 11.67 2.07
CA LEU A 32 -2.05 12.46 3.01
C LEU A 32 -0.97 13.29 2.31
N ALA A 33 -0.27 12.72 1.34
CA ALA A 33 0.74 13.43 0.55
C ALA A 33 0.13 14.61 -0.21
N ASN A 34 -0.99 14.41 -0.91
CA ASN A 34 -1.68 15.47 -1.64
C ASN A 34 -2.14 16.63 -0.73
N VAL A 35 -2.68 16.31 0.46
CA VAL A 35 -3.10 17.33 1.43
C VAL A 35 -1.88 18.06 2.00
N ALA A 36 -0.81 17.34 2.31
CA ALA A 36 0.42 17.93 2.84
C ALA A 36 1.09 18.84 1.81
N GLU A 37 1.30 18.40 0.56
CA GLU A 37 1.85 19.24 -0.51
C GLU A 37 1.04 20.50 -0.78
N GLY A 38 -0.29 20.44 -0.62
CA GLY A 38 -1.17 21.61 -0.71
C GLY A 38 -1.05 22.57 0.48
N ALA A 39 -0.62 22.08 1.64
CA ALA A 39 -0.58 22.84 2.91
C ALA A 39 0.83 23.27 3.32
N THR A 40 1.88 22.60 2.84
CA THR A 40 3.28 22.86 3.17
C THR A 40 4.14 23.00 1.91
N SER A 41 5.06 23.96 1.92
CA SER A 41 6.08 24.11 0.87
C SER A 41 7.23 23.10 1.00
N TYR A 42 7.15 22.19 1.97
CA TYR A 42 8.18 21.22 2.27
C TYR A 42 7.90 19.89 1.57
N ASP A 43 8.80 19.52 0.66
CA ASP A 43 8.71 18.29 -0.12
C ASP A 43 9.18 17.10 0.75
N VAL A 44 8.21 16.44 1.40
CA VAL A 44 8.48 15.27 2.25
C VAL A 44 8.53 14.04 1.34
N PRO A 45 9.58 13.19 1.46
CA PRO A 45 9.68 11.99 0.65
C PRO A 45 8.46 11.08 0.83
N ASN A 46 7.92 10.59 -0.30
CA ASN A 46 6.69 9.81 -0.33
C ASN A 46 6.71 8.58 0.59
N GLU A 47 7.88 7.95 0.77
CA GLU A 47 8.05 6.83 1.69
C GLU A 47 7.64 7.16 3.14
N ALA A 48 7.85 8.41 3.57
CA ALA A 48 7.53 8.84 4.93
C ALA A 48 6.01 8.79 5.21
N TYR A 49 5.16 9.07 4.21
CA TYR A 49 3.71 8.95 4.37
C TYR A 49 3.28 7.49 4.51
N GLY A 50 3.95 6.58 3.82
CA GLY A 50 3.76 5.14 3.99
C GLY A 50 4.14 4.67 5.39
N LEU A 51 5.31 5.10 5.90
CA LEU A 51 5.73 4.79 7.27
C LEU A 51 4.78 5.36 8.33
N LEU A 52 4.24 6.57 8.10
CA LEU A 52 3.19 7.15 8.96
C LEU A 52 1.91 6.31 8.94
N GLY A 53 1.53 5.78 7.77
CA GLY A 53 0.41 4.85 7.63
C GLY A 53 0.62 3.54 8.39
N ILE A 54 1.84 2.98 8.35
CA ILE A 54 2.21 1.78 9.15
C ILE A 54 2.06 2.07 10.64
N TYR A 55 2.63 3.17 11.11
CA TYR A 55 2.57 3.58 12.51
C TYR A 55 1.13 3.82 12.96
N ALA A 56 0.31 4.50 12.14
CA ALA A 56 -1.09 4.71 12.43
C ALA A 56 -1.84 3.37 12.51
N GLY A 57 -1.64 2.47 11.54
CA GLY A 57 -2.26 1.15 11.55
C GLY A 57 -1.89 0.32 12.78
N GLU A 58 -0.62 0.30 13.21
CA GLU A 58 -0.21 -0.40 14.43
C GLU A 58 -0.82 0.22 15.68
N LYS A 59 -0.89 1.56 15.75
CA LYS A 59 -1.46 2.27 16.89
C LYS A 59 -2.96 2.00 17.07
N PHE A 60 -3.68 1.76 15.99
CA PHE A 60 -5.13 1.47 16.00
C PHE A 60 -5.45 -0.02 15.84
N ASP A 61 -4.46 -0.90 15.95
CA ASP A 61 -4.60 -2.36 15.78
C ASP A 61 -5.23 -2.77 14.42
N ARG A 62 -4.96 -1.96 13.38
CA ARG A 62 -5.42 -2.14 12.00
C ARG A 62 -4.29 -2.71 11.15
N ARG A 63 -3.99 -3.99 11.38
CA ARG A 63 -2.86 -4.68 10.73
C ARG A 63 -2.91 -4.64 9.19
N MET A 64 -4.10 -4.75 8.59
CA MET A 64 -4.26 -4.72 7.13
C MET A 64 -3.96 -3.34 6.54
N VAL A 65 -4.33 -2.27 7.26
CA VAL A 65 -3.95 -0.89 6.93
C VAL A 65 -2.42 -0.75 6.97
N SER A 66 -1.76 -1.25 8.03
CA SER A 66 -0.29 -1.23 8.09
C SER A 66 0.35 -1.99 6.94
N VAL A 67 -0.19 -3.15 6.56
CA VAL A 67 0.29 -3.92 5.40
C VAL A 67 0.14 -3.11 4.11
N GLY A 68 -1.02 -2.51 3.86
CA GLY A 68 -1.26 -1.64 2.70
C GLY A 68 -0.30 -0.45 2.64
N SER A 69 -0.08 0.21 3.78
CA SER A 69 0.87 1.33 3.88
C SER A 69 2.33 0.89 3.70
N GLY A 70 2.67 -0.32 4.14
CA GLY A 70 3.96 -0.94 3.86
C GLY A 70 4.19 -1.17 2.36
N VAL A 71 3.17 -1.68 1.65
CA VAL A 71 3.22 -1.84 0.18
C VAL A 71 3.43 -0.50 -0.51
N TYR A 72 2.74 0.56 -0.08
CA TYR A 72 2.94 1.91 -0.60
C TYR A 72 4.39 2.40 -0.39
N THR A 73 4.94 2.18 0.81
CA THR A 73 6.34 2.55 1.12
C THR A 73 7.32 1.86 0.16
N LEU A 74 7.12 0.57 -0.10
CA LEU A 74 7.94 -0.21 -1.03
C LEU A 74 7.80 0.28 -2.49
N ASP A 75 6.58 0.60 -2.93
CA ASP A 75 6.35 1.14 -4.28
C ASP A 75 7.03 2.52 -4.43
N ALA A 76 6.89 3.41 -3.45
CA ALA A 76 7.57 4.71 -3.42
C ALA A 76 9.09 4.56 -3.48
N LEU A 77 9.67 3.68 -2.66
CA LEU A 77 11.10 3.34 -2.72
C LEU A 77 11.48 2.82 -4.11
N SER A 78 10.68 1.93 -4.69
CA SER A 78 10.98 1.37 -6.00
C SER A 78 11.01 2.42 -7.11
N GLN A 79 10.13 3.43 -7.02
CA GLN A 79 10.09 4.55 -7.95
C GLN A 79 11.29 5.47 -7.75
N ARG A 80 11.65 5.76 -6.50
CA ARG A 80 12.79 6.60 -6.13
C ARG A 80 14.13 6.02 -6.56
N PHE A 81 14.29 4.70 -6.44
CA PHE A 81 15.51 3.98 -6.85
C PHE A 81 15.47 3.50 -8.31
N GLY A 82 14.40 3.81 -9.07
CA GLY A 82 14.26 3.40 -10.47
C GLY A 82 14.16 1.89 -10.69
N LEU A 83 13.90 1.11 -9.63
CA LEU A 83 13.84 -0.36 -9.66
C LEU A 83 12.67 -0.90 -10.49
N LYS A 84 11.62 -0.08 -10.70
CA LYS A 84 10.48 -0.42 -11.56
C LYS A 84 10.94 -0.78 -12.99
N ASN A 85 11.95 -0.08 -13.51
CA ASN A 85 12.52 -0.36 -14.82
C ASN A 85 13.31 -1.68 -14.88
N THR A 86 13.89 -2.13 -13.77
CA THR A 86 14.65 -3.37 -13.70
C THR A 86 13.74 -4.60 -13.69
N VAL A 87 12.61 -4.53 -12.98
CA VAL A 87 11.65 -5.66 -12.90
C VAL A 87 10.78 -5.77 -14.16
N THR A 88 10.35 -4.64 -14.76
CA THR A 88 9.60 -4.67 -16.03
C THR A 88 10.42 -5.25 -17.19
N ASN A 89 11.75 -5.08 -17.20
CA ASN A 89 12.62 -5.70 -18.19
C ASN A 89 12.91 -7.19 -17.95
N LEU A 90 12.72 -7.71 -16.73
CA LEU A 90 12.91 -9.13 -16.43
C LEU A 90 11.77 -10.02 -16.95
N GLY A 91 10.57 -9.46 -17.19
CA GLY A 91 9.44 -10.17 -17.79
C GLY A 91 9.39 -10.13 -19.33
N GLY A 92 10.39 -9.51 -19.98
CA GLY A 92 10.46 -9.32 -21.43
C GLY A 92 11.48 -10.21 -22.16
N ALA A 93 11.94 -11.30 -21.53
CA ALA A 93 12.88 -12.26 -22.13
C ALA A 93 12.24 -13.64 -22.33
#